data_AF-A0A972D4S8-F1
#
_entry.id   AF-A0A972D4S8-F1
#
_cell.length_a   1.000
_cell.length_b   1.000
_cell.length_c   1.000
_cell.angle_alpha   90.00
_cell.angle_beta   90.00
_cell.angle_gamma   90.00
#
_symmetry.space_group_name_H-M   'P 1'
#
loop_
_entity.id
_entity.type
_entity.pdbx_description
1 polymer ?
#
loop_
_entity_poly.entity_id
_entity_poly.type
_entity_poly.pdbx_seq_one_letter_code
_entity_poly.pdbx_strand_id
1 'polypeptide(L)'
;MKKKWKIIIFATCLGLISLLFFFFWGHRQRQSQPVPLLPLVREEEAPSGETEPVVKPSLKGVQISLVDRTQRLNWKLHVDRVVEEDGICLLSGIKGEYYTLKGEKYLVEAEAGEMDKDFSWLRLSPAVVFSGEEIQLEAEEISWTDQAGEEITGRELRVEGENVTIYAEEFLFYPEKGGLTLPGGSRWSFR
;
A
#
# COMPACT_ATOMS: atom_id res chain seq x y z
N MET A 1 -3.20 -55.19 -33.13
CA MET A 1 -3.24 -54.04 -34.07
C MET A 1 -3.87 -52.76 -33.52
N LYS A 2 -4.80 -52.80 -32.54
CA LYS A 2 -5.53 -51.59 -32.05
C LYS A 2 -4.71 -50.59 -31.21
N LYS A 3 -3.62 -51.00 -30.53
CA LYS A 3 -2.80 -50.11 -29.68
C LYS A 3 -1.90 -49.15 -30.47
N LYS A 4 -1.26 -49.62 -31.55
CA LYS A 4 -0.37 -48.80 -32.38
C LYS A 4 -1.14 -47.69 -33.11
N TRP A 5 -2.41 -47.94 -33.47
CA TRP A 5 -3.24 -46.94 -34.15
C TRP A 5 -3.69 -45.79 -33.23
N LYS A 6 -3.97 -46.10 -31.95
CA LYS A 6 -4.28 -45.06 -30.94
C LYS A 6 -3.10 -44.12 -30.68
N ILE A 7 -1.87 -44.63 -30.70
CA ILE A 7 -0.65 -43.83 -30.51
C ILE A 7 -0.43 -42.90 -31.71
N ILE A 8 -0.67 -43.38 -32.93
CA ILE A 8 -0.54 -42.58 -34.15
C ILE A 8 -1.57 -41.44 -34.13
N ILE A 9 -2.83 -41.72 -33.77
CA ILE A 9 -3.89 -40.71 -33.66
C ILE A 9 -3.57 -39.67 -32.58
N PHE A 10 -3.01 -40.10 -31.45
CA PHE A 10 -2.63 -39.19 -30.38
C PHE A 10 -1.48 -38.27 -30.81
N ALA A 11 -0.48 -38.81 -31.53
CA ALA A 11 0.65 -38.03 -32.03
C ALA A 11 0.23 -37.00 -33.10
N THR A 12 -0.69 -37.35 -34.01
CA THR A 12 -1.23 -36.38 -34.99
C THR A 12 -2.11 -35.32 -34.32
N CYS A 13 -2.88 -35.68 -33.30
CA CYS A 13 -3.71 -34.73 -32.56
C CYS A 13 -2.85 -33.73 -31.77
N LEU A 14 -1.77 -34.19 -31.14
CA LEU A 14 -0.82 -33.32 -30.43
C LEU A 14 -0.11 -32.35 -31.39
N GLY A 15 0.28 -32.82 -32.58
CA GLY A 15 0.86 -31.97 -33.62
C GLY A 15 -0.10 -30.87 -34.10
N LEU A 16 -1.36 -31.21 -34.31
CA LEU A 16 -2.42 -30.25 -34.70
C LEU A 16 -2.67 -29.20 -33.61
N ILE A 17 -2.68 -29.59 -32.34
CA ILE A 17 -2.84 -28.66 -31.21
C ILE A 17 -1.65 -27.70 -31.11
N SER A 18 -0.42 -28.18 -31.31
CA SER A 18 0.77 -27.33 -31.32
C SER A 18 0.76 -26.31 -32.45
N LEU A 19 0.26 -26.70 -33.63
CA LEU A 19 0.11 -25.81 -34.80
C LEU A 19 -0.96 -24.74 -34.56
N LEU A 20 -2.08 -25.12 -33.94
CA LEU A 20 -3.12 -24.17 -33.53
C LEU A 20 -2.63 -23.17 -32.47
N PHE A 21 -1.81 -23.61 -31.52
CA PHE A 21 -1.20 -22.73 -30.52
C PHE A 21 -0.31 -21.66 -31.15
N PHE A 22 0.53 -22.03 -32.13
CA PHE A 22 1.37 -21.07 -32.85
C PHE A 22 0.56 -20.08 -33.67
N PHE A 23 -0.52 -20.54 -34.33
CA PHE A 23 -1.35 -19.68 -35.17
C PHE A 23 -2.15 -18.66 -34.33
N PHE A 24 -2.69 -19.09 -33.18
CA PHE A 24 -3.42 -18.20 -32.27
C PHE A 24 -2.50 -17.22 -31.53
N TRP A 25 -1.27 -17.63 -31.18
CA TRP A 25 -0.32 -16.73 -30.51
C TRP A 25 0.27 -15.69 -31.47
N GLY A 26 0.59 -16.09 -32.70
CA GLY A 26 1.12 -15.17 -33.72
C GLY A 26 0.13 -14.06 -34.11
N HIS A 27 -1.18 -14.34 -34.06
CA HIS A 27 -2.19 -13.34 -34.40
C HIS A 27 -2.42 -12.29 -33.29
N ARG A 28 -1.85 -12.50 -32.09
CA ARG A 28 -1.97 -11.57 -30.95
C ARG A 28 -0.89 -10.48 -30.95
N GLN A 29 0.04 -10.51 -31.90
CA GLN A 29 1.04 -9.47 -32.07
C GLN A 29 0.43 -8.27 -32.80
N ARG A 30 -0.25 -7.40 -32.03
CA ARG A 30 -0.68 -6.08 -32.50
C ARG A 30 0.55 -5.38 -33.09
N GLN A 31 0.53 -5.13 -34.40
CA GLN A 31 1.49 -4.22 -35.02
C GLN A 31 1.32 -2.85 -34.38
N SER A 32 2.30 -2.42 -33.58
CA SER A 32 2.41 -1.05 -33.11
C SER A 32 2.61 -0.15 -34.32
N GLN A 33 1.60 0.66 -34.65
CA GLN A 33 1.77 1.71 -35.64
C GLN A 33 2.88 2.66 -35.17
N PRO A 34 3.80 3.09 -36.06
CA PRO A 34 4.79 4.07 -35.68
C PRO A 34 4.08 5.38 -35.36
N VAL A 35 4.28 5.87 -34.14
CA VAL A 35 3.82 7.19 -33.72
C VAL A 35 4.46 8.21 -34.67
N PRO A 36 3.68 9.08 -35.34
CA PRO A 36 4.26 10.14 -36.16
C PRO A 36 5.04 11.05 -35.23
N LEU A 37 6.36 11.15 -35.47
CA LEU A 37 7.22 12.07 -34.74
C LEU A 37 6.62 13.47 -34.88
N LEU A 38 6.32 14.11 -33.74
CA LEU A 38 5.95 15.52 -33.69
C LEU A 38 7.03 16.33 -34.44
N PRO A 39 6.64 17.42 -35.13
CA PRO A 39 7.60 18.24 -35.86
C PRO A 39 8.67 18.70 -34.88
N LEU A 40 9.94 18.46 -35.24
CA LEU A 40 11.12 18.87 -34.48
C LEU A 40 10.93 20.30 -33.99
N VAL A 41 10.62 20.43 -32.70
CA VAL A 41 10.67 21.70 -31.99
C VAL A 41 12.13 22.11 -32.05
N ARG A 42 12.36 23.20 -32.76
CA ARG A 42 13.64 23.90 -32.88
C ARG A 42 14.23 24.05 -31.47
N GLU A 43 15.42 23.51 -31.24
CA GLU A 43 16.19 23.78 -30.03
C GLU A 43 16.43 25.29 -29.98
N GLU A 44 15.66 25.96 -29.13
CA GLU A 44 15.94 27.35 -28.74
C GLU A 44 16.98 27.26 -27.62
N GLU A 45 18.16 27.81 -27.88
CA GLU A 45 19.27 27.89 -26.93
C GLU A 45 18.78 28.50 -25.62
N ALA A 46 18.81 27.72 -24.53
CA ALA A 46 18.52 28.23 -23.20
C ALA A 46 19.68 29.11 -22.70
N PRO A 47 19.42 30.34 -22.22
CA PRO A 47 20.42 31.08 -21.48
C PRO A 47 20.64 30.41 -20.12
N SER A 48 21.88 30.50 -19.67
CA SER A 48 22.40 30.01 -18.40
C SER A 48 21.54 30.35 -17.18
N GLY A 49 21.37 29.36 -16.30
CA GLY A 49 21.28 29.58 -14.85
C GLY A 49 19.88 29.57 -14.27
N GLU A 50 19.44 28.39 -13.85
CA GLU A 50 18.84 28.11 -12.54
C GLU A 50 18.62 26.59 -12.49
N THR A 51 19.21 25.91 -11.50
CA THR A 51 19.00 24.48 -11.30
C THR A 51 17.56 24.30 -10.82
N GLU A 52 16.63 24.10 -11.75
CA GLU A 52 15.29 23.67 -11.38
C GLU A 52 15.41 22.37 -10.58
N PRO A 53 14.74 22.26 -9.43
CA PRO A 53 14.75 21.02 -8.66
C PRO A 53 14.21 19.92 -9.57
N VAL A 54 14.96 18.82 -9.69
CA VAL A 54 14.52 17.62 -10.41
C VAL A 54 13.19 17.17 -9.80
N VAL A 55 12.09 17.51 -10.46
CA VAL A 55 10.74 17.17 -9.99
C VAL A 55 10.60 15.66 -10.15
N LYS A 56 10.77 14.92 -9.04
CA LYS A 56 10.54 13.48 -9.03
C LYS A 56 9.09 13.21 -9.46
N PRO A 57 8.86 12.19 -10.31
CA PRO A 57 7.51 11.81 -10.71
C PRO A 57 6.68 11.46 -9.47
N SER A 58 5.45 11.95 -9.41
CA SER A 58 4.55 11.73 -8.27
C SER A 58 3.13 11.48 -8.72
N LEU A 59 2.46 10.54 -8.07
CA LEU A 59 1.02 10.31 -8.22
C LEU A 59 0.25 11.24 -7.28
N LYS A 60 -0.94 11.68 -7.68
CA LYS A 60 -1.80 12.58 -6.88
C LYS A 60 -3.18 11.98 -6.69
N GLY A 61 -3.76 12.17 -5.50
CA GLY A 61 -5.13 11.74 -5.18
C GLY A 61 -5.30 10.22 -5.30
N VAL A 62 -4.40 9.46 -4.70
CA VAL A 62 -4.36 7.99 -4.80
C VAL A 62 -5.20 7.37 -3.70
N GLN A 63 -5.92 6.30 -4.02
CA GLN A 63 -6.51 5.43 -3.03
C GLN A 63 -5.68 4.15 -2.90
N ILE A 64 -5.24 3.84 -1.69
CA ILE A 64 -4.41 2.67 -1.37
C ILE A 64 -5.23 1.72 -0.50
N SER A 65 -5.24 0.45 -0.87
CA SER A 65 -5.87 -0.62 -0.09
C SER A 65 -4.79 -1.62 0.33
N LEU A 66 -4.59 -1.82 1.63
CA LEU A 66 -3.62 -2.80 2.15
C LEU A 66 -4.36 -4.01 2.69
N VAL A 67 -3.88 -5.18 2.31
CA VAL A 67 -4.43 -6.47 2.73
C VAL A 67 -3.40 -7.28 3.49
N ASP A 68 -3.83 -8.04 4.48
CA ASP A 68 -2.96 -9.00 5.15
C ASP A 68 -2.74 -10.28 4.31
N ARG A 69 -1.97 -11.23 4.86
CA ARG A 69 -1.69 -12.53 4.22
C ARG A 69 -2.92 -13.41 4.01
N THR A 70 -4.02 -13.12 4.69
CA THR A 70 -5.30 -13.80 4.49
C THR A 70 -6.17 -13.13 3.42
N GLN A 71 -5.62 -12.11 2.74
CA GLN A 71 -6.29 -11.27 1.74
C GLN A 71 -7.45 -10.45 2.32
N ARG A 72 -7.45 -10.21 3.63
CA ARG A 72 -8.41 -9.33 4.27
C ARG A 72 -7.96 -7.88 4.12
N LEU A 73 -8.89 -7.00 3.76
CA LEU A 73 -8.65 -5.56 3.76
C LEU A 73 -8.49 -5.05 5.19
N ASN A 74 -7.31 -4.51 5.50
CA ASN A 74 -7.03 -3.86 6.78
C ASN A 74 -7.07 -2.35 6.67
N TRP A 75 -6.48 -1.78 5.61
CA TRP A 75 -6.36 -0.35 5.45
C TRP A 75 -6.95 0.11 4.13
N LYS A 76 -7.67 1.23 4.15
CA LYS A 76 -8.11 1.96 2.97
C LYS A 76 -7.79 3.43 3.15
N LEU A 77 -6.75 3.90 2.46
CA LEU A 77 -6.21 5.23 2.61
C LEU A 77 -6.49 6.05 1.34
N HIS A 78 -6.85 7.30 1.53
CA HIS A 78 -6.73 8.37 0.56
C HIS A 78 -5.44 9.12 0.83
N VAL A 79 -4.62 9.29 -0.21
CA VAL A 79 -3.31 9.93 -0.12
C VAL A 79 -3.23 11.01 -1.18
N ASP A 80 -2.97 12.24 -0.75
CA ASP A 80 -2.88 13.39 -1.65
C ASP A 80 -1.73 13.25 -2.65
N ARG A 81 -0.58 12.72 -2.19
CA ARG A 81 0.60 12.54 -3.04
C ARG A 81 1.40 11.29 -2.68
N VAL A 82 1.85 10.57 -3.71
CA VAL A 82 2.77 9.43 -3.60
C VAL A 82 4.01 9.69 -4.44
N VAL A 83 5.20 9.54 -3.85
CA VAL A 83 6.51 9.65 -4.50
C VAL A 83 7.29 8.36 -4.27
N GLU A 84 7.85 7.78 -5.32
CA GLU A 84 8.73 6.62 -5.19
C GLU A 84 10.18 7.08 -5.02
N GLU A 85 10.85 6.63 -3.97
CA GLU A 85 12.24 6.95 -3.65
C GLU A 85 12.92 5.73 -3.04
N ASP A 86 14.11 5.37 -3.54
CA ASP A 86 14.95 4.31 -2.97
C ASP A 86 14.25 2.95 -2.71
N GLY A 87 13.22 2.63 -3.49
CA GLY A 87 12.46 1.38 -3.35
C GLY A 87 11.29 1.43 -2.39
N ILE A 88 10.99 2.59 -1.79
CA ILE A 88 9.83 2.84 -0.94
C ILE A 88 8.89 3.89 -1.56
N CYS A 89 7.63 3.84 -1.16
CA CYS A 89 6.61 4.82 -1.49
C CYS A 89 6.47 5.80 -0.32
N LEU A 90 6.85 7.06 -0.55
CA LEU A 90 6.61 8.17 0.36
C LEU A 90 5.21 8.72 0.12
N LEU A 91 4.42 8.81 1.18
CA LEU A 91 3.02 9.21 1.19
C LEU A 91 2.87 10.58 1.87
N SER A 92 1.96 11.42 1.38
CA SER A 92 1.66 12.72 2.00
C SER A 92 0.17 13.02 1.95
N GLY A 93 -0.35 13.65 3.00
CA GLY A 93 -1.76 14.00 3.15
C GLY A 93 -2.63 12.76 3.25
N ILE A 94 -2.51 12.03 4.36
CA ILE A 94 -3.13 10.71 4.52
C ILE A 94 -4.40 10.83 5.35
N LYS A 95 -5.51 10.36 4.79
CA LYS A 95 -6.77 10.17 5.50
C LYS A 95 -7.35 8.83 5.11
N GLY A 96 -7.91 8.08 6.04
CA GLY A 96 -8.39 6.75 5.70
C GLY A 96 -9.06 6.02 6.82
N GLU A 97 -9.17 4.72 6.61
CA GLU A 97 -9.95 3.82 7.42
C GLU A 97 -9.13 2.56 7.68
N TYR A 98 -9.14 2.13 8.93
CA TYR A 98 -8.72 0.79 9.33
C TYR A 98 -9.96 -0.07 9.62
N TYR A 99 -9.97 -1.31 9.13
CA TYR A 99 -11.05 -2.26 9.30
C TYR A 99 -10.64 -3.46 10.14
N THR A 100 -11.51 -3.85 11.07
CA THR A 100 -11.33 -5.04 11.90
C THR A 100 -12.09 -6.25 11.33
N LEU A 101 -11.87 -7.47 11.87
CA LEU A 101 -12.62 -8.68 11.48
C LEU A 101 -14.12 -8.60 11.73
N LYS A 102 -14.51 -7.99 12.84
CA LYS A 102 -15.89 -7.78 13.26
C LYS A 102 -16.56 -6.67 12.45
N GLY A 103 -15.81 -5.98 11.58
CA GLY A 103 -16.30 -4.90 10.74
C GLY A 103 -16.35 -3.55 11.45
N GLU A 104 -15.67 -3.42 12.58
CA GLU A 104 -15.44 -2.10 13.17
C GLU A 104 -14.52 -1.29 12.26
N LYS A 105 -14.70 0.02 12.31
CA LYS A 105 -13.99 0.96 11.48
C LYS A 105 -13.37 2.04 12.36
N TYR A 106 -12.10 2.29 12.11
CA TYR A 106 -11.35 3.36 12.75
C TYR A 106 -10.92 4.36 11.68
N LEU A 107 -11.12 5.64 11.94
CA LEU A 107 -10.62 6.73 11.11
C LEU A 107 -9.16 6.96 11.43
N VAL A 108 -8.37 7.18 10.39
CA VAL A 108 -6.93 7.38 10.50
C VAL A 108 -6.54 8.61 9.72
N GLU A 109 -5.80 9.52 10.37
CA GLU A 109 -5.22 10.69 9.73
C GLU A 109 -3.74 10.80 10.09
N ALA A 110 -2.91 11.13 9.11
CA ALA A 110 -1.48 11.38 9.30
C ALA A 110 -0.96 12.37 8.24
N GLU A 111 0.06 13.15 8.58
CA GLU A 111 0.66 14.09 7.63
C GLU A 111 1.43 13.36 6.53
N ALA A 112 2.21 12.35 6.91
CA ALA A 112 3.02 11.56 5.99
C ALA A 112 3.05 10.08 6.39
N GLY A 113 3.65 9.29 5.52
CA GLY A 113 3.82 7.86 5.74
C GLY A 113 4.75 7.24 4.71
N GLU A 114 5.10 6.00 4.96
CA GLU A 114 5.96 5.20 4.14
C GLU A 114 5.35 3.81 3.98
N MET A 115 5.58 3.23 2.83
CA MET A 115 5.07 1.92 2.44
C MET A 115 6.05 1.29 1.48
N ASP A 116 6.21 -0.02 1.52
CA ASP A 116 6.96 -0.73 0.49
C ASP A 116 6.16 -0.88 -0.81
N LYS A 117 6.87 -1.22 -1.88
CA LYS A 117 6.26 -1.48 -3.19
C LYS A 117 5.35 -2.71 -3.22
N ASP A 118 5.60 -3.66 -2.32
CA ASP A 118 4.85 -4.91 -2.24
C ASP A 118 3.66 -4.81 -1.27
N PHE A 119 3.43 -3.64 -0.66
CA PHE A 119 2.31 -3.37 0.24
C PHE A 119 2.31 -4.28 1.49
N SER A 120 3.49 -4.76 1.91
CA SER A 120 3.64 -5.67 3.05
C SER A 120 3.77 -4.92 4.38
N TRP A 121 4.09 -3.63 4.36
CA TRP A 121 4.09 -2.80 5.57
C TRP A 121 3.68 -1.37 5.31
N LEU A 122 3.22 -0.72 6.38
CA LEU A 122 2.83 0.68 6.41
C LEU A 122 3.40 1.32 7.67
N ARG A 123 3.98 2.51 7.52
CA ARG A 123 4.35 3.39 8.62
C ARG A 123 3.72 4.75 8.41
N LEU A 124 3.05 5.29 9.41
CA LEU A 124 2.42 6.61 9.39
C LEU A 124 3.10 7.49 10.43
N SER A 125 3.46 8.72 10.05
CA SER A 125 4.17 9.68 10.90
C SER A 125 4.31 11.03 10.19
N PRO A 126 4.46 12.16 10.88
CA PRO A 126 4.24 12.35 12.32
C PRO A 126 2.75 12.53 12.66
N ALA A 127 2.45 12.64 13.96
CA ALA A 127 1.17 13.08 14.51
C ALA A 127 -0.04 12.30 13.95
N VAL A 128 0.00 10.98 14.13
CA VAL A 128 -1.05 10.07 13.70
C VAL A 128 -2.23 10.17 14.67
N VAL A 129 -3.42 10.36 14.12
CA VAL A 129 -4.68 10.29 14.86
C VAL A 129 -5.42 9.03 14.42
N PHE A 130 -5.80 8.21 15.39
CA PHE A 130 -6.51 6.95 15.17
C PHE A 130 -7.78 6.93 16.05
N SER A 131 -8.95 7.06 15.43
CA SER A 131 -10.22 7.31 16.12
C SER A 131 -11.28 6.27 15.79
N GLY A 132 -11.82 5.61 16.82
CA GLY A 132 -13.01 4.76 16.75
C GLY A 132 -14.21 5.40 17.47
N GLU A 133 -15.27 4.62 17.71
CA GLU A 133 -16.46 5.12 18.42
C GLU A 133 -16.19 5.48 19.89
N GLU A 134 -15.36 4.68 20.56
CA GLU A 134 -15.11 4.81 22.01
C GLU A 134 -13.69 5.28 22.35
N ILE A 135 -12.81 5.39 21.35
CA ILE A 135 -11.39 5.65 21.57
C ILE A 135 -10.82 6.61 20.55
N GLN A 136 -9.99 7.54 21.02
CA GLN A 136 -9.13 8.37 20.19
C GLN A 136 -7.70 8.21 20.69
N LEU A 137 -6.82 7.72 19.82
CA LEU A 137 -5.40 7.56 20.06
C LEU A 137 -4.65 8.61 19.24
N GLU A 138 -3.73 9.31 19.88
CA GLU A 138 -2.76 10.17 19.22
C GLU A 138 -1.38 9.55 19.40
N ALA A 139 -0.59 9.47 18.34
CA ALA A 139 0.75 8.91 18.37
C ALA A 139 1.69 9.69 17.47
N GLU A 140 2.99 9.70 17.77
CA GLU A 140 3.97 10.23 16.82
C GLU A 140 4.08 9.32 15.60
N GLU A 141 4.03 8.00 15.81
CA GLU A 141 4.16 7.01 14.76
C GLU A 141 3.25 5.80 14.99
N ILE A 142 2.68 5.29 13.90
CA ILE A 142 2.01 3.98 13.86
C ILE A 142 2.61 3.13 12.72
N SER A 143 2.84 1.85 12.99
CA SER A 143 3.34 0.87 12.03
C SER A 143 2.51 -0.41 12.01
N TRP A 144 2.36 -0.99 10.83
CA TRP A 144 1.63 -2.23 10.57
C TRP A 144 2.37 -3.09 9.54
N THR A 145 2.21 -4.42 9.64
CA THR A 145 2.73 -5.38 8.65
C THR A 145 1.68 -6.43 8.28
N ASP A 146 1.76 -6.97 7.06
CA ASP A 146 0.88 -8.03 6.55
C ASP A 146 0.91 -9.32 7.39
N GLN A 147 2.01 -9.55 8.12
CA GLN A 147 2.23 -10.70 8.99
C GLN A 147 1.63 -10.51 10.38
N ALA A 148 1.59 -9.27 10.86
CA ALA A 148 1.08 -8.90 12.18
C ALA A 148 -0.45 -9.08 12.28
N GLY A 149 -1.13 -9.25 11.15
CA GLY A 149 -2.58 -9.40 11.08
C GLY A 149 -3.26 -8.12 11.52
N GLU A 150 -3.68 -8.07 12.77
CA GLU A 150 -4.41 -6.94 13.37
C GLU A 150 -3.59 -6.13 14.36
N GLU A 151 -2.39 -6.60 14.67
CA GLU A 151 -1.53 -5.88 15.59
C GLU A 151 -1.00 -4.63 14.92
N ILE A 152 -1.25 -3.50 15.58
CA ILE A 152 -0.74 -2.19 15.21
C ILE A 152 0.27 -1.80 16.28
N THR A 153 1.48 -1.48 15.86
CA THR A 153 2.54 -1.02 16.75
C THR A 153 2.67 0.49 16.64
N GLY A 154 3.12 1.17 17.69
CA GLY A 154 3.36 2.61 17.59
C GLY A 154 4.22 3.16 18.71
N ARG A 155 4.54 4.46 18.57
CA ARG A 155 5.46 5.20 19.44
C ARG A 155 4.85 6.52 19.89
N GLU A 156 5.25 6.96 21.08
CA GLU A 156 4.84 8.22 21.71
C GLU A 156 3.31 8.39 21.73
N LEU A 157 2.65 7.44 22.39
CA LEU A 157 1.21 7.41 22.56
C LEU A 157 0.74 8.51 23.52
N ARG A 158 -0.38 9.12 23.17
CA ARG A 158 -1.24 9.92 24.03
C ARG A 158 -2.70 9.48 23.90
N VAL A 159 -3.34 9.21 25.03
CA VAL A 159 -4.77 8.92 25.11
C VAL A 159 -5.41 9.83 26.15
N GLU A 160 -6.44 10.56 25.76
CA GLU A 160 -7.23 11.40 26.65
C GLU A 160 -8.61 10.79 26.88
N GLY A 161 -8.79 10.16 28.04
CA GLY A 161 -10.09 9.75 28.54
C GLY A 161 -10.71 10.80 29.48
N GLU A 162 -11.96 10.58 29.86
CA GLU A 162 -12.71 11.50 30.73
C GLU A 162 -12.00 11.75 32.08
N ASN A 163 -11.52 10.67 32.70
CA ASN A 163 -10.92 10.70 34.05
C ASN A 163 -9.43 10.31 34.07
N VAL A 164 -8.86 9.94 32.92
CA VAL A 164 -7.50 9.44 32.82
C VAL A 164 -6.82 9.94 31.56
N THR A 165 -5.56 10.36 31.68
CA THR A 165 -4.69 10.63 30.55
C THR A 165 -3.51 9.67 30.61
N ILE A 166 -3.25 8.98 29.50
CA ILE A 166 -2.18 8.00 29.37
C ILE A 166 -1.16 8.54 28.37
N TYR A 167 0.11 8.49 28.75
CA TYR A 167 1.25 8.69 27.87
C TYR A 167 2.11 7.44 27.88
N ALA A 168 2.60 6.98 26.74
CA ALA A 168 3.50 5.84 26.67
C ALA A 168 4.51 5.98 25.53
N GLU A 169 5.75 5.56 25.78
CA GLU A 169 6.84 5.62 24.79
C GLU A 169 6.57 4.68 23.60
N GLU A 170 6.02 3.49 23.89
CA GLU A 170 5.71 2.44 22.91
C GLU A 170 4.37 1.79 23.25
N PHE A 171 3.65 1.35 22.21
CA PHE A 171 2.40 0.63 22.39
C PHE A 171 2.16 -0.43 21.31
N LEU A 172 1.39 -1.44 21.71
CA LEU A 172 0.77 -2.43 20.83
C LEU A 172 -0.74 -2.28 20.97
N PHE A 173 -1.41 -2.02 19.87
CA PHE A 173 -2.85 -1.92 19.81
C PHE A 173 -3.43 -3.12 19.06
N TYR A 174 -4.39 -3.78 19.70
CA TYR A 174 -5.18 -4.87 19.14
C TYR A 174 -6.63 -4.41 19.05
N PRO A 175 -7.03 -3.75 17.94
CA PRO A 175 -8.38 -3.22 17.75
C PRO A 175 -9.45 -4.25 18.08
N GLU A 176 -9.28 -5.51 17.66
CA GLU A 176 -10.30 -6.54 17.88
C GLU A 176 -10.47 -7.02 19.32
N LYS A 177 -9.39 -6.94 20.09
CA LYS A 177 -9.42 -7.35 21.49
C LYS A 177 -9.80 -6.18 22.40
N GLY A 178 -9.95 -4.97 21.85
CA GLY A 178 -10.03 -3.73 22.62
C GLY A 178 -8.80 -3.52 23.50
N GLY A 179 -7.67 -4.12 23.12
CA GLY A 179 -6.50 -4.26 23.99
C GLY A 179 -5.39 -3.28 23.60
N LEU A 180 -4.96 -2.49 24.56
CA LEU A 180 -3.76 -1.66 24.46
C LEU A 180 -2.69 -2.20 25.42
N THR A 181 -1.53 -2.59 24.89
CA THR A 181 -0.38 -3.04 25.67
C THR A 181 0.70 -1.99 25.60
N LEU A 182 1.31 -1.66 26.75
CA LEU A 182 2.34 -0.63 26.88
C LEU A 182 3.65 -1.29 27.35
N PRO A 183 4.45 -1.88 26.45
CA PRO A 183 5.66 -2.63 26.83
C PRO A 183 6.80 -1.75 27.37
N GLY A 184 6.76 -0.44 27.11
CA GLY A 184 7.77 0.54 27.54
C GLY A 184 7.36 1.41 28.75
N GLY A 185 8.03 2.54 28.91
CA GLY A 185 7.68 3.53 29.92
C GLY A 185 6.28 4.09 29.67
N SER A 186 5.46 4.18 30.73
CA SER A 186 4.16 4.85 30.66
C SER A 186 3.91 5.74 31.87
N ARG A 187 3.17 6.83 31.63
CA ARG A 187 2.78 7.82 32.64
C ARG A 187 1.28 8.01 32.60
N TRP A 188 0.68 7.94 33.77
CA TRP A 188 -0.77 7.96 33.93
C TRP A 188 -1.12 9.14 34.84
N SER A 189 -2.07 9.96 34.41
CA SER A 189 -2.60 11.06 35.21
C SER A 189 -4.09 10.85 35.39
N PHE A 190 -4.55 10.89 36.64
CA PHE A 190 -5.96 10.78 37.00
C PHE A 190 -6.48 12.15 37.43
N ARG A 191 -7.71 12.48 37.04
CA ARG A 191 -8.38 13.73 37.42
C ARG A 191 -9.24 13.54 38.66
#